data_AF-A0A3B9GW61-F1
#
_entry.id   AF-A0A3B9GW61-F1
#
_cell.length_a   1.000
_cell.length_b   1.000
_cell.length_c   1.000
_cell.angle_alpha   90.00
_cell.angle_beta   90.00
_cell.angle_gamma   90.00
#
_symmetry.space_group_name_H-M   'P 1'
#
loop_
_entity.id
_entity.type
_entity.pdbx_description
1 polymer ?
#
loop_
_entity_poly.entity_id
_entity_poly.type
_entity_poly.pdbx_seq_one_letter_code
_entity_poly.pdbx_strand_id
1 'polypeptide(L)' 'APPQDVIAHAARLLGMDPPPDVPFEDADLSPMARSFYAECKRISNARTKAALSWRPQYPTYREGLAAILAGEG' A
#
# COMPACT_ATOMS: atom_id res chain seq x y z
N ALA A 1 5.33 -4.66 -0.75
CA ALA A 1 4.28 -5.68 -0.82
C ALA A 1 3.44 -5.39 -2.06
N PRO A 2 2.83 -6.40 -2.70
CA PRO A 2 1.76 -6.19 -3.68
C PRO A 2 0.59 -5.36 -3.11
N PRO A 3 -0.24 -4.71 -3.95
CA PRO A 3 -1.34 -3.87 -3.49
C PRO A 3 -2.39 -4.64 -2.66
N GLN A 4 -2.69 -5.91 -3.00
CA GLN A 4 -3.65 -6.73 -2.28
C GLN A 4 -3.25 -7.00 -0.81
N ASP A 5 -1.94 -7.08 -0.51
CA ASP A 5 -1.47 -7.27 0.87
C ASP A 5 -1.78 -6.06 1.77
N VAL A 6 -1.80 -4.86 1.17
CA VAL A 6 -2.14 -3.62 1.86
C VAL A 6 -3.62 -3.60 2.19
N ILE A 7 -4.47 -3.97 1.23
CA ILE A 7 -5.93 -4.08 1.39
C ILE A 7 -6.27 -5.13 2.45
N ALA A 8 -5.71 -6.34 2.33
CA ALA A 8 -5.99 -7.41 3.28
C ALA A 8 -5.51 -7.06 4.71
N HIS A 9 -4.43 -6.29 4.84
CA HIS A 9 -4.01 -5.81 6.15
C HIS A 9 -4.94 -4.76 6.73
N ALA A 10 -5.40 -3.81 5.92
CA ALA A 10 -6.38 -2.80 6.33
C ALA A 10 -7.69 -3.47 6.79
N ALA A 11 -8.21 -4.44 6.03
CA ALA A 11 -9.40 -5.21 6.41
C ALA A 11 -9.23 -5.89 7.77
N ARG A 12 -8.07 -6.55 8.00
CA ARG A 12 -7.75 -7.14 9.30
C ARG A 12 -7.67 -6.13 10.44
N LEU A 13 -7.11 -4.94 10.20
CA LEU A 13 -7.06 -3.86 11.20
C LEU A 13 -8.47 -3.37 11.58
N LEU A 14 -9.38 -3.35 10.61
CA LEU A 14 -10.78 -2.97 10.79
C LEU A 14 -11.66 -4.11 11.34
N GLY A 15 -11.10 -5.31 11.55
CA GLY A 15 -11.88 -6.49 11.97
C GLY A 15 -12.85 -7.01 10.88
N MET A 16 -12.57 -6.70 9.63
CA MET A 16 -13.36 -7.10 8.46
C MET A 16 -12.69 -8.23 7.70
N ASP A 17 -13.49 -9.04 7.00
CA ASP A 17 -12.96 -10.01 6.05
C ASP A 17 -12.33 -9.29 4.85
N PRO A 18 -11.16 -9.75 4.37
CA PRO A 18 -10.55 -9.17 3.18
C PRO A 18 -11.44 -9.41 1.95
N PRO A 19 -11.55 -8.43 1.03
CA PRO A 19 -12.28 -8.64 -0.21
C PRO A 19 -11.64 -9.75 -1.04
N PRO A 20 -12.42 -10.44 -1.89
CA PRO A 20 -11.90 -11.50 -2.75
C PRO A 20 -10.92 -10.94 -3.79
N ASP A 21 -9.90 -11.73 -4.12
CA ASP A 21 -8.97 -11.40 -5.19
C ASP A 21 -9.67 -11.54 -6.56
N VAL A 22 -9.43 -10.57 -7.45
CA VAL A 22 -9.90 -10.60 -8.84
C VAL A 22 -8.69 -10.69 -9.76
N PRO A 23 -8.64 -11.65 -10.71
CA PRO A 23 -7.58 -11.71 -11.71
C PRO A 23 -7.49 -10.41 -12.50
N PHE A 24 -6.28 -9.95 -12.81
CA PHE A 24 -6.07 -8.67 -13.50
C PHE A 24 -6.76 -8.60 -14.88
N GLU A 25 -6.83 -9.72 -15.59
CA GLU A 25 -7.50 -9.84 -16.90
C GLU A 25 -9.02 -9.63 -16.79
N ASP A 26 -9.61 -10.03 -15.66
CA ASP A 26 -11.05 -9.94 -15.39
C ASP A 26 -11.45 -8.65 -14.66
N ALA A 27 -10.46 -7.83 -14.28
CA ALA A 27 -10.70 -6.60 -13.55
C ALA A 27 -11.23 -5.51 -14.49
N ASP A 28 -12.41 -4.96 -14.15
CA ASP A 28 -13.01 -3.81 -14.84
C ASP A 28 -12.29 -2.50 -14.46
N LEU A 29 -11.06 -2.37 -14.93
CA LEU A 29 -10.20 -1.21 -14.68
C LEU A 29 -10.32 -0.20 -15.82
N SER A 30 -10.50 1.07 -15.43
CA SER A 30 -10.38 2.19 -16.37
C SER A 30 -8.99 2.21 -17.03
N PRO A 31 -8.83 2.85 -18.20
CA PRO A 31 -7.53 2.96 -18.86
C PRO A 31 -6.43 3.54 -17.96
N MET A 32 -6.79 4.50 -17.10
CA MET A 32 -5.86 5.10 -16.14
C MET A 32 -5.51 4.14 -15.00
N ALA A 33 -6.47 3.39 -14.46
CA ALA A 33 -6.18 2.40 -13.44
C ALA A 33 -5.28 1.27 -14.00
N ARG A 34 -5.51 0.87 -15.25
CA ARG A 34 -4.70 -0.15 -15.94
C ARG A 34 -3.24 0.31 -16.14
N SER A 35 -2.99 1.59 -16.39
CA SER A 35 -1.61 2.10 -16.59
C SER A 35 -0.75 2.01 -15.32
N PHE A 36 -1.35 2.04 -14.13
CA PHE A 36 -0.62 1.82 -12.87
C PHE A 36 -0.05 0.40 -12.77
N TYR A 37 -0.71 -0.60 -13.35
CA TYR A 37 -0.24 -1.99 -13.35
C TYR A 37 0.71 -2.30 -14.53
N ALA A 38 0.90 -1.36 -15.46
CA ALA A 38 1.79 -1.54 -16.61
C ALA A 38 3.28 -1.50 -16.21
N GLU A 39 3.62 -0.94 -15.05
CA GLU A 39 4.99 -0.89 -14.54
C GLU A 39 5.08 -1.46 -13.12
N CYS A 40 6.13 -2.24 -12.86
CA CYS A 40 6.45 -2.70 -11.51
C CYS A 40 7.92 -2.39 -11.20
N LYS A 41 8.16 -1.47 -10.27
CA LYS A 41 9.52 -1.06 -9.85
C LYS A 41 9.60 -0.91 -8.33
N ARG A 42 10.77 -1.27 -7.79
CA ARG A 42 11.12 -1.00 -6.39
C ARG A 42 12.03 0.22 -6.33
N ILE A 43 11.61 1.24 -5.60
CA ILE A 43 12.34 2.50 -5.48
C ILE A 43 13.15 2.49 -4.18
N SER A 44 14.46 2.66 -4.30
CA SER A 44 15.34 2.82 -3.13
C SER A 44 15.15 4.19 -2.49
N ASN A 45 15.01 4.23 -1.17
CA ASN A 45 14.96 5.46 -0.38
C ASN A 45 16.30 5.81 0.28
N ALA A 46 17.38 5.10 -0.05
CA ALA A 46 18.69 5.27 0.60
C ALA A 46 19.26 6.68 0.44
N ARG A 47 19.16 7.27 -0.77
CA ARG A 47 19.66 8.62 -1.05
C ARG A 47 18.94 9.66 -0.19
N THR A 48 17.62 9.59 -0.09
CA THR A 48 16.81 10.53 0.72
C THR A 48 17.17 10.45 2.19
N LYS A 49 17.32 9.22 2.73
CA LYS A 49 17.72 8.99 4.13
C LYS A 49 19.11 9.58 4.41
N ALA A 50 20.08 9.32 3.52
CA ALA A 50 21.45 9.79 3.69
C ALA A 50 21.57 11.32 3.55
N ALA A 51 20.91 11.91 2.56
CA ALA A 51 21.03 13.34 2.27
C ALA A 51 20.29 14.22 3.29
N LEU A 52 19.15 13.75 3.81
CA LEU A 52 18.29 14.54 4.68
C LEU A 52 18.37 14.13 6.17
N SER A 53 19.17 13.10 6.50
CA SER A 53 19.09 12.40 7.79
C SER A 53 17.66 11.98 8.18
N TRP A 54 16.80 11.82 7.17
CA TRP A 54 15.39 11.57 7.35
C TRP A 54 15.17 10.12 7.82
N ARG A 55 14.37 9.97 8.88
CA ARG A 55 13.90 8.69 9.38
C ARG A 55 12.38 8.65 9.24
N PRO A 56 11.80 7.77 8.39
CA PRO A 56 10.36 7.67 8.26
C PRO A 56 9.73 7.28 9.60
N GLN A 57 8.72 8.04 10.04
CA GLN A 57 7.94 7.70 11.23
C GLN A 57 7.17 6.39 11.05
N TYR A 58 6.74 6.12 9.82
CA TYR A 58 6.06 4.89 9.40
C TYR A 58 6.89 4.21 8.31
N PRO A 59 7.82 3.29 8.67
CA PRO A 59 8.73 2.67 7.70
C PRO A 59 8.03 1.73 6.72
N THR A 60 6.88 1.18 7.11
CA THR A 60 6.07 0.31 6.26
C THR A 60 4.61 0.74 6.29
N TYR A 61 3.83 0.16 5.38
CA TYR A 61 2.39 0.37 5.33
C TYR A 61 1.68 -0.14 6.59
N ARG A 62 2.27 -1.07 7.36
CA ARG A 62 1.64 -1.64 8.56
C ARG A 62 1.54 -0.62 9.68
N GLU A 63 2.66 0.02 10.02
CA GLU A 63 2.68 1.06 11.04
C GLU A 63 1.87 2.28 10.57
N GLY A 64 1.94 2.61 9.27
CA GLY A 64 1.18 3.72 8.70
C GLY A 64 -0.34 3.53 8.79
N LEU A 65 -0.85 2.37 8.38
CA LEU A 65 -2.29 2.06 8.46
C LEU A 65 -2.79 2.00 9.90
N ALA A 66 -2.01 1.40 10.82
CA ALA A 66 -2.38 1.36 12.23
C ALA A 66 -2.45 2.79 12.84
N ALA A 67 -1.52 3.67 12.46
CA ALA A 67 -1.53 5.06 12.92
C ALA A 67 -2.67 5.88 12.33
N ILE A 68 -3.03 5.65 11.06
CA ILE A 68 -4.23 6.25 10.45
C ILE A 68 -5.47 5.84 11.24
N LEU A 69 -5.66 4.54 11.47
CA LEU A 69 -6.82 4.04 12.22
C LEU A 69 -6.87 4.60 13.65
N ALA A 70 -5.73 4.72 14.34
CA ALA A 70 -5.68 5.31 15.67
C ALA A 70 -5.98 6.82 15.69
N GLY A 71 -5.85 7.51 14.54
CA GLY A 71 -6.18 8.92 14.38
C GLY A 71 -7.64 9.18 13.97
N GLU A 72 -8.38 8.14 13.56
CA GLU A 72 -9.82 8.22 13.31
C GLU A 72 -10.55 8.20 14.66
N GLY A 73 -10.96 9.38 15.13
CA GLY A 73 -11.74 9.60 16.35
C GLY A 73 -13.09 10.23 16.06
#